data_AF-A0A7L4RBD6-F1
#
_entry.id   AF-A0A7L4RBD6-F1
#
_cell.length_a   1.000
_cell.length_b   1.000
_cell.length_c   1.000
_cell.angle_alpha   90.00
_cell.angle_beta   90.00
_cell.angle_gamma   90.00
#
_symmetry.space_group_name_H-M   'P 1'
#
loop_
_entity.id
_entity.type
_entity.pdbx_description
1 polymer ?
#
loop_
_entity_poly.entity_id
_entity_poly.type
_entity_poly.pdbx_seq_one_letter_code
_entity_poly.pdbx_strand_id
1 'polypeptide(L)'
;SLFLNIFPCTNSSNCIYSAMMLCDEFGDALGCSDPRDLQPHVEKFSFANIGMTRDMNRIFALLDDLSSKNIYASLTEIKTLTGNLDDYEKDLEGTKFRLPQGGEKCSDCFGLCPRIWINETYLTGATEKIDAMLGDTALLGDYNAQGARMGSEAVARLGMANTNAQKAYYHTIYDPQKNRSSAVVADARNLLVVVSNGTISTYADRIDALITKTDAELVSGNFSQINASLDELRAKTNTIEGAIPAQWAIYNNTERAEAEASLSLFILETSTLSEEQGAVVASLSARKSALDRGFVSGLTPERYIELTEDYQNITETARPMVEQAEQGTAYMSPFRAAGRRTNEGLESLVVTISPMDRTERGEFAGYAPLMLSAVSFFSLASLLTFAFLFVFASMSTRFRKRSVMFIGFAILGVGLLVVGAVSAGVYFTVKGSSSDADFNEFRSSLGAVDHATVLVETQGVSAGAVADMRGCAGKIANALAPRNVRIYQKTDGDCITSENTTLGECYDSVDEPIIILKYSSVQERPDFSAVFVDSATFYGDEMFFKDCEFAQMLAVGLEMPAQPEAAENGSSDWVME
;
A
#
# COMPACT_ATOMS: atom_id res chain seq x y z
N SER A 1 44.74 -82.34 47.29
CA SER A 1 45.27 -81.09 46.66
C SER A 1 46.79 -81.05 46.56
N LEU A 2 47.56 -81.76 47.39
CA LEU A 2 49.04 -81.75 47.32
C LEU A 2 49.63 -82.20 45.97
N PHE A 3 49.01 -83.16 45.27
CA PHE A 3 49.52 -83.68 43.99
C PHE A 3 49.37 -82.69 42.82
N LEU A 4 48.18 -82.08 42.66
CA LEU A 4 47.91 -81.13 41.56
C LEU A 4 48.52 -79.74 41.77
N ASN A 5 48.94 -79.42 43.00
CA ASN A 5 49.73 -78.22 43.27
C ASN A 5 51.20 -78.36 42.83
N ILE A 6 51.71 -79.60 42.72
CA ILE A 6 53.08 -79.89 42.28
C ILE A 6 53.15 -79.94 40.74
N PHE A 7 52.08 -80.40 40.07
CA PHE A 7 51.97 -80.43 38.61
C PHE A 7 50.67 -79.77 38.15
N PRO A 8 50.69 -78.44 37.92
CA PRO A 8 49.48 -77.69 37.62
C PRO A 8 48.94 -78.03 36.21
N CYS A 9 47.75 -78.62 36.18
CA CYS A 9 46.96 -78.84 34.97
C CYS A 9 46.19 -77.55 34.63
N THR A 10 46.86 -76.64 33.91
CA THR A 10 46.31 -75.34 33.49
C THR A 10 45.91 -75.27 32.02
N ASN A 11 46.28 -76.29 31.24
CA ASN A 11 45.89 -76.49 29.85
C ASN A 11 45.99 -77.98 29.50
N SER A 12 45.34 -78.41 28.43
CA SER A 12 45.23 -79.82 28.04
C SER A 12 46.58 -80.55 27.95
N SER A 13 47.60 -79.89 27.41
CA SER A 13 48.97 -80.43 27.28
C SER A 13 49.66 -80.66 28.63
N ASN A 14 49.41 -79.82 29.64
CA ASN A 14 49.94 -80.03 30.99
C ASN A 14 49.14 -81.10 31.75
N CYS A 15 47.85 -81.21 31.45
CA CYS A 15 46.96 -82.17 32.10
C CYS A 15 47.27 -83.61 31.71
N ILE A 16 47.73 -83.88 30.48
CA ILE A 16 48.19 -85.21 30.11
C ILE A 16 49.45 -85.62 30.89
N TYR A 17 50.36 -84.70 31.22
CA TYR A 17 51.51 -85.01 32.08
C TYR A 17 51.08 -85.32 33.52
N SER A 18 50.13 -84.56 34.08
CA SER A 18 49.56 -84.85 35.40
C SER A 18 48.81 -86.20 35.40
N ALA A 19 48.13 -86.54 34.30
CA ALA A 19 47.49 -87.84 34.12
C ALA A 19 48.51 -88.99 33.99
N MET A 20 49.60 -88.78 33.23
CA MET A 20 50.72 -89.74 33.12
C MET A 20 51.31 -90.05 34.49
N MET A 21 51.57 -89.03 35.30
CA MET A 21 52.10 -89.20 36.65
C MET A 21 51.11 -89.91 37.59
N LEU A 22 49.80 -89.60 37.49
CA LEU A 22 48.78 -90.31 38.27
C LEU A 22 48.66 -91.78 37.86
N CYS A 23 48.79 -92.08 36.58
CA CYS A 23 48.82 -93.45 36.07
C CYS A 23 50.10 -94.20 36.45
N ASP A 24 51.24 -93.53 36.51
CA ASP A 24 52.50 -94.14 36.94
C ASP A 24 52.46 -94.48 38.44
N GLU A 25 52.02 -93.52 39.27
CA GLU A 25 52.02 -93.66 40.73
C GLU A 25 50.87 -94.55 41.25
N PHE A 26 49.70 -94.51 40.60
CA PHE A 26 48.48 -95.18 41.08
C PHE A 26 47.83 -96.10 40.04
N GLY A 27 48.52 -96.45 38.94
CA GLY A 27 47.95 -97.09 37.75
C GLY A 27 47.10 -98.33 38.04
N ASP A 28 47.59 -99.24 38.87
CA ASP A 28 46.87 -100.46 39.23
C ASP A 28 45.59 -100.17 40.05
N ALA A 29 45.62 -99.15 40.91
CA ALA A 29 44.49 -98.75 41.74
C ALA A 29 43.44 -97.93 40.97
N LEU A 30 43.88 -97.20 39.94
CA LEU A 30 43.01 -96.39 39.08
C LEU A 30 42.52 -97.14 37.83
N GLY A 31 43.03 -98.35 37.59
CA GLY A 31 42.79 -99.09 36.35
C GLY A 31 43.33 -98.35 35.12
N CYS A 32 44.39 -97.56 35.28
CA CYS A 32 44.93 -96.76 34.20
C CYS A 32 45.84 -97.59 33.28
N SER A 33 45.33 -97.92 32.10
CA SER A 33 46.12 -98.56 31.03
C SER A 33 46.69 -97.55 30.01
N ASP A 34 46.00 -96.42 29.83
CA ASP A 34 46.46 -95.26 29.04
C ASP A 34 46.19 -93.95 29.82
N PRO A 35 47.22 -93.12 30.09
CA PRO A 35 47.06 -91.79 30.67
C PRO A 35 46.02 -90.87 30.00
N ARG A 36 45.75 -91.09 28.71
CA ARG A 36 44.73 -90.34 27.96
C ARG A 36 43.31 -90.60 28.47
N ASP A 37 43.05 -91.74 29.09
CA ASP A 37 41.74 -92.05 29.67
C ASP A 37 41.49 -91.28 30.98
N LEU A 38 42.56 -90.92 31.71
CA LEU A 38 42.48 -90.08 32.90
C LEU A 38 42.48 -88.58 32.56
N GLN A 39 43.06 -88.18 31.43
CA GLN A 39 43.26 -86.78 31.06
C GLN A 39 41.96 -85.92 31.16
N PRO A 40 40.79 -86.31 30.59
CA PRO A 40 39.58 -85.50 30.69
C PRO A 40 39.09 -85.29 32.12
N HIS A 41 39.28 -86.30 32.99
CA HIS A 41 38.92 -86.20 34.40
C HIS A 41 39.88 -85.27 35.15
N VAL A 42 41.16 -85.26 34.79
CA VAL A 42 42.19 -84.40 35.39
C VAL A 42 41.96 -82.95 34.97
N GLU A 43 41.68 -82.73 33.67
CA GLU A 43 41.31 -81.43 33.11
C GLU A 43 40.08 -80.86 33.82
N LYS A 44 38.99 -81.62 33.86
CA LYS A 44 37.73 -81.18 34.46
C LYS A 44 37.92 -80.83 35.94
N PHE A 45 38.58 -81.69 36.71
CA PHE A 45 38.84 -81.44 38.13
C PHE A 45 39.72 -80.21 38.34
N SER A 46 40.81 -80.09 37.58
CA SER A 46 41.77 -79.00 37.75
C SER A 46 41.17 -77.65 37.37
N PHE A 47 40.45 -77.57 36.25
CA PHE A 47 39.82 -76.32 35.81
C PHE A 47 38.72 -75.87 36.76
N ALA A 48 37.88 -76.78 37.24
CA ALA A 48 36.86 -76.44 38.23
C ALA A 48 37.49 -75.99 39.55
N ASN A 49 38.52 -76.68 40.05
CA ASN A 49 39.21 -76.30 41.29
C ASN A 49 39.94 -74.93 41.18
N ILE A 50 40.62 -74.68 40.06
CA ILE A 50 41.30 -73.40 39.79
C ILE A 50 40.27 -72.28 39.63
N GLY A 51 39.21 -72.51 38.84
CA GLY A 51 38.13 -71.57 38.62
C GLY A 51 37.44 -71.18 39.92
N MET A 52 37.11 -72.18 40.75
CA MET A 52 36.51 -71.98 42.07
C MET A 52 37.40 -71.15 42.99
N THR A 53 38.70 -71.47 43.07
CA THR A 53 39.65 -70.71 43.90
C THR A 53 39.78 -69.26 43.41
N ARG A 54 39.86 -69.05 42.09
CA ARG A 54 39.94 -67.72 41.48
C ARG A 54 38.69 -66.90 41.79
N ASP A 55 37.52 -67.47 41.56
CA ASP A 55 36.25 -66.76 41.71
C ASP A 55 35.97 -66.48 43.20
N MET A 56 36.30 -67.39 44.13
CA MET A 56 36.26 -67.12 45.57
C MET A 56 37.20 -65.99 46.00
N ASN A 57 38.46 -65.99 45.54
CA ASN A 57 39.40 -64.92 45.85
C ASN A 57 38.93 -63.58 45.30
N ARG A 58 38.34 -63.58 44.11
CA ARG A 58 37.77 -62.37 43.49
C ARG A 58 36.55 -61.88 44.26
N ILE A 59 35.65 -62.77 44.69
CA ILE A 59 34.53 -62.43 45.56
C ILE A 59 35.02 -61.75 46.85
N PHE A 60 36.00 -62.34 47.54
CA PHE A 60 36.54 -61.74 48.77
C PHE A 60 37.19 -60.39 48.51
N ALA A 61 37.99 -60.26 47.44
CA ALA A 61 38.59 -58.98 47.07
C ALA A 61 37.53 -57.90 46.75
N LEU A 62 36.43 -58.28 46.08
CA LEU A 62 35.32 -57.37 45.79
C LEU A 62 34.57 -56.99 47.07
N LEU A 63 34.37 -57.93 47.99
CA LEU A 63 33.76 -57.68 49.30
C LEU A 63 34.62 -56.76 50.17
N ASP A 64 35.94 -56.93 50.18
CA ASP A 64 36.88 -56.12 50.93
C ASP A 64 36.98 -54.68 50.37
N ASP A 65 36.81 -54.51 49.06
CA ASP A 65 36.82 -53.22 48.37
C ASP A 65 35.41 -52.60 48.23
N LEU A 66 34.38 -53.17 48.87
CA LEU A 66 33.02 -52.62 48.81
C LEU A 66 32.98 -51.21 49.41
N SER A 67 32.53 -50.26 48.60
CA SER A 67 32.34 -48.85 48.97
C SER A 67 31.07 -48.30 48.36
N SER A 68 30.60 -47.15 48.83
CA SER A 68 29.43 -46.47 48.25
C SER A 68 29.59 -46.12 46.77
N LYS A 69 30.82 -46.11 46.22
CA LYS A 69 31.10 -45.77 44.82
C LYS A 69 31.03 -46.96 43.87
N ASN A 70 31.29 -48.17 44.36
CA ASN A 70 31.36 -49.38 43.54
C ASN A 70 30.35 -50.45 43.99
N ILE A 71 29.57 -50.23 45.05
CA ILE A 71 28.64 -51.23 45.63
C ILE A 71 27.76 -51.93 44.58
N TYR A 72 27.10 -51.19 43.68
CA TYR A 72 26.24 -51.79 42.66
C TYR A 72 27.03 -52.65 41.65
N ALA A 73 28.16 -52.14 41.15
CA ALA A 73 29.01 -52.84 40.20
C ALA A 73 29.67 -54.09 40.84
N SER A 74 30.23 -53.94 42.05
CA SER A 74 30.86 -55.02 42.81
C SER A 74 29.85 -56.10 43.18
N LEU A 75 28.63 -55.75 43.63
CA LEU A 75 27.58 -56.73 43.92
C LEU A 75 27.11 -57.47 42.66
N THR A 76 27.05 -56.80 41.50
CA THR A 76 26.71 -57.44 40.22
C THR A 76 27.77 -58.45 39.80
N GLU A 77 29.06 -58.12 39.98
CA GLU A 77 30.17 -59.04 39.72
C GLU A 77 30.20 -60.20 40.72
N ILE A 78 30.01 -59.93 42.02
CA ILE A 78 29.90 -60.96 43.07
C ILE A 78 28.75 -61.94 42.77
N LYS A 79 27.58 -61.45 42.32
CA LYS A 79 26.46 -62.31 41.90
C LYS A 79 26.88 -63.28 40.81
N THR A 80 27.55 -62.77 39.79
CA THR A 80 28.02 -63.55 38.65
C THR A 80 29.02 -64.63 39.09
N LEU A 81 30.00 -64.24 39.91
CA LEU A 81 31.02 -65.16 40.43
C LEU A 81 30.43 -66.22 41.36
N THR A 82 29.45 -65.85 42.18
CA THR A 82 28.75 -66.78 43.09
C THR A 82 27.98 -67.83 42.29
N GLY A 83 27.35 -67.45 41.17
CA GLY A 83 26.72 -68.40 40.25
C GLY A 83 27.70 -69.41 39.66
N ASN A 84 28.92 -68.98 39.29
CA ASN A 84 29.95 -69.88 38.79
C ASN A 84 30.42 -70.92 39.83
N LEU A 85 30.35 -70.61 41.14
CA LEU A 85 30.78 -71.54 42.18
C LEU A 85 29.92 -72.81 42.23
N ASP A 86 28.61 -72.68 41.97
CA ASP A 86 27.68 -73.81 41.84
C ASP A 86 28.04 -74.71 40.66
N ASP A 87 28.38 -74.11 39.51
CA ASP A 87 28.82 -74.85 38.32
C ASP A 87 30.16 -75.59 38.57
N TYR A 88 31.13 -74.95 39.23
CA TYR A 88 32.40 -75.60 39.56
C TYR A 88 32.22 -76.74 40.59
N GLU A 89 31.32 -76.59 41.55
CA GLU A 89 31.00 -77.67 42.49
C GLU A 89 30.46 -78.89 41.76
N LYS A 90 29.44 -78.70 40.93
CA LYS A 90 28.87 -79.77 40.09
C LYS A 90 29.92 -80.43 39.21
N ASP A 91 30.84 -79.64 38.66
CA ASP A 91 31.92 -80.17 37.84
C ASP A 91 32.92 -81.00 38.65
N LEU A 92 33.26 -80.59 39.88
CA LEU A 92 34.12 -81.33 40.79
C LEU A 92 33.47 -82.64 41.25
N GLU A 93 32.19 -82.60 41.61
CA GLU A 93 31.40 -83.77 42.01
C GLU A 93 31.17 -84.75 40.85
N GLY A 94 31.09 -84.24 39.62
CA GLY A 94 31.00 -85.06 38.42
C GLY A 94 32.32 -85.76 38.03
N THR A 95 33.43 -85.51 38.73
CA THR A 95 34.72 -86.15 38.41
C THR A 95 34.91 -87.47 39.13
N LYS A 96 35.70 -88.36 38.52
CA LYS A 96 36.13 -89.61 39.16
C LYS A 96 37.14 -89.38 40.29
N PHE A 97 37.72 -88.19 40.47
CA PHE A 97 38.77 -87.97 41.48
C PHE A 97 38.24 -87.78 42.90
N ARG A 98 36.93 -87.57 43.08
CA ARG A 98 36.30 -87.33 44.39
C ARG A 98 36.35 -88.54 45.33
N LEU A 99 36.32 -88.27 46.64
CA LEU A 99 36.01 -89.27 47.68
C LEU A 99 34.52 -89.69 47.65
N PRO A 100 34.21 -90.94 48.03
CA PRO A 100 32.83 -91.38 48.23
C PRO A 100 32.12 -90.58 49.34
N GLN A 101 30.80 -90.38 49.21
CA GLN A 101 30.00 -89.77 50.27
C GLN A 101 29.77 -90.77 51.43
N GLY A 102 29.77 -90.27 52.67
CA GLY A 102 29.31 -91.02 53.84
C GLY A 102 30.10 -92.28 54.23
N GLY A 103 31.28 -92.52 53.64
CA GLY A 103 32.07 -93.74 53.84
C GLY A 103 31.64 -94.93 52.98
N GLU A 104 30.79 -94.72 51.98
CA GLU A 104 30.36 -95.76 51.04
C GLU A 104 31.47 -96.13 50.03
N LYS A 105 31.39 -97.30 49.40
CA LYS A 105 32.26 -97.63 48.26
C LYS A 105 31.64 -97.03 47.00
N CYS A 106 32.39 -96.17 46.33
CA CYS A 106 32.00 -95.54 45.09
C CYS A 106 32.48 -96.40 43.91
N SER A 107 31.56 -96.87 43.05
CA SER A 107 31.90 -97.71 41.90
C SER A 107 32.41 -96.91 40.70
N ASP A 108 32.24 -95.58 40.71
CA ASP A 108 32.52 -94.67 39.60
C ASP A 108 33.60 -93.62 39.93
N CYS A 109 34.30 -93.74 41.05
CA CYS A 109 35.37 -92.81 41.45
C CYS A 109 36.58 -93.49 42.11
N PHE A 110 37.70 -92.77 42.09
CA PHE A 110 39.03 -93.16 42.54
C PHE A 110 39.32 -92.80 43.99
N GLY A 111 38.61 -91.82 44.56
CA GLY A 111 38.78 -91.47 45.96
C GLY A 111 40.09 -90.77 46.32
N LEU A 112 40.64 -89.97 45.41
CA LEU A 112 41.95 -89.31 45.62
C LEU A 112 41.83 -87.91 46.24
N CYS A 113 40.75 -87.19 45.97
CA CYS A 113 40.56 -85.81 46.40
C CYS A 113 39.40 -85.71 47.38
N PRO A 114 39.60 -85.07 48.55
CA PRO A 114 38.49 -84.80 49.45
C PRO A 114 37.45 -83.92 48.77
N ARG A 115 36.19 -84.13 49.13
CA ARG A 115 35.09 -83.26 48.69
C ARG A 115 35.36 -81.85 49.19
N ILE A 116 35.28 -80.88 48.29
CA ILE A 116 35.20 -79.48 48.68
C ILE A 116 33.75 -79.27 49.11
N TRP A 117 33.54 -79.00 50.39
CA TRP A 117 32.19 -78.85 50.94
C TRP A 117 31.74 -77.41 50.73
N ILE A 118 30.94 -77.15 49.69
CA ILE A 118 30.13 -75.94 49.64
C ILE A 118 28.80 -76.27 50.27
N ASN A 119 28.35 -75.39 51.15
CA ASN A 119 27.01 -75.49 51.68
C ASN A 119 26.06 -74.75 50.72
N GLU A 120 25.34 -75.51 49.89
CA GLU A 120 24.38 -74.98 48.91
C GLU A 120 23.36 -74.03 49.55
N THR A 121 22.95 -74.28 50.80
CA THR A 121 22.05 -73.38 51.55
C THR A 121 22.70 -72.03 51.82
N TYR A 122 23.99 -72.00 52.18
CA TYR A 122 24.72 -70.74 52.36
C TYR A 122 25.00 -70.02 51.03
N LEU A 123 25.27 -70.76 49.95
CA LEU A 123 25.49 -70.17 48.61
C LEU A 123 24.19 -69.56 48.06
N THR A 124 23.07 -70.27 48.21
CA THR A 124 21.73 -69.78 47.87
C THR A 124 21.38 -68.56 48.71
N GLY A 125 21.56 -68.62 50.03
CA GLY A 125 21.31 -67.50 50.92
C GLY A 125 22.23 -66.29 50.66
N ALA A 126 23.45 -66.51 50.18
CA ALA A 126 24.35 -65.44 49.74
C ALA A 126 23.82 -64.80 48.46
N THR A 127 23.40 -65.59 47.48
CA THR A 127 22.82 -65.11 46.21
C THR A 127 21.56 -64.29 46.45
N GLU A 128 20.63 -64.76 47.28
CA GLU A 128 19.41 -64.03 47.65
C GLU A 128 19.72 -62.70 48.34
N LYS A 129 20.72 -62.66 49.22
CA LYS A 129 21.16 -61.41 49.86
C LYS A 129 21.79 -60.44 48.86
N ILE A 130 22.61 -60.94 47.94
CA ILE A 130 23.19 -60.11 46.87
C ILE A 130 22.07 -59.53 46.00
N ASP A 131 21.04 -60.31 45.68
CA ASP A 131 19.88 -59.86 44.91
C ASP A 131 19.07 -58.79 45.63
N ALA A 132 18.83 -58.96 46.92
CA ALA A 132 18.20 -57.93 47.75
C ALA A 132 19.04 -56.64 47.77
N MET A 133 20.36 -56.76 47.98
CA MET A 133 21.26 -55.60 47.99
C MET A 133 21.35 -54.92 46.62
N LEU A 134 21.28 -55.67 45.51
CA LEU A 134 21.20 -55.10 44.16
C LEU A 134 19.90 -54.35 43.92
N GLY A 135 18.77 -54.86 44.44
CA GLY A 135 17.49 -54.16 44.45
C GLY A 135 17.58 -52.80 45.17
N ASP A 136 18.18 -52.80 46.36
CA ASP A 136 18.32 -51.60 47.19
C ASP A 136 19.33 -50.59 46.62
N THR A 137 20.35 -51.06 45.89
CA THR A 137 21.45 -50.22 45.36
C THR A 137 21.28 -49.85 43.88
N ALA A 138 20.21 -50.29 43.22
CA ALA A 138 19.95 -50.00 41.80
C ALA A 138 19.95 -48.50 41.47
N LEU A 139 19.42 -47.66 42.37
CA LEU A 139 19.39 -46.20 42.21
C LEU A 139 20.78 -45.55 42.23
N LEU A 140 21.77 -46.21 42.86
CA LEU A 140 23.16 -45.75 42.90
C LEU A 140 23.95 -46.15 41.65
N GLY A 141 23.42 -47.05 40.81
CA GLY A 141 24.06 -47.45 39.56
C GLY A 141 24.03 -46.35 38.47
N ASP A 142 23.04 -45.45 38.51
CA ASP A 142 22.74 -44.51 37.40
C ASP A 142 22.66 -43.03 37.81
N TYR A 143 22.98 -42.69 39.07
CA TYR A 143 22.78 -41.33 39.59
C TYR A 143 23.55 -40.26 38.81
N ASN A 144 24.75 -40.57 38.31
CA ASN A 144 25.57 -39.63 37.52
C ASN A 144 24.93 -39.32 36.17
N ALA A 145 24.37 -40.32 35.47
CA ALA A 145 23.75 -40.12 34.17
C ALA A 145 22.40 -39.39 34.32
N GLN A 146 21.63 -39.71 35.36
CA GLN A 146 20.39 -38.98 35.68
C GLN A 146 20.68 -37.53 36.06
N GLY A 147 21.70 -37.28 36.89
CA GLY A 147 22.15 -35.92 37.24
C GLY A 147 22.59 -35.12 36.01
N ALA A 148 23.39 -35.72 35.12
CA ALA A 148 23.79 -35.09 33.86
C ALA A 148 22.59 -34.79 32.95
N ARG A 149 21.62 -35.71 32.86
CA ARG A 149 20.38 -35.50 32.12
C ARG A 149 19.56 -34.36 32.69
N MET A 150 19.32 -34.33 34.00
CA MET A 150 18.63 -33.24 34.68
C MET A 150 19.32 -31.89 34.45
N GLY A 151 20.65 -31.85 34.53
CA GLY A 151 21.45 -30.66 34.22
C GLY A 151 21.25 -30.19 32.78
N SER A 152 21.33 -31.10 31.80
CA SER A 152 21.12 -30.78 30.39
C SER A 152 19.70 -30.28 30.09
N GLU A 153 18.67 -30.89 30.69
CA GLU A 153 17.28 -30.46 30.56
C GLU A 153 17.05 -29.09 31.21
N ALA A 154 17.68 -28.81 32.35
CA ALA A 154 17.61 -27.51 33.01
C ALA A 154 18.24 -26.40 32.15
N VAL A 155 19.43 -26.65 31.57
CA VAL A 155 20.09 -25.71 30.64
C VAL A 155 19.21 -25.48 29.40
N ALA A 156 18.62 -26.54 28.83
CA ALA A 156 17.71 -26.40 27.69
C ALA A 156 16.46 -25.56 28.03
N ARG A 157 15.85 -25.76 29.21
CA ARG A 157 14.70 -24.96 29.69
C ARG A 157 15.07 -23.50 29.87
N LEU A 158 16.23 -23.20 30.47
CA LEU A 158 16.72 -21.82 30.62
C LEU A 158 16.97 -21.18 29.25
N GLY A 159 17.54 -21.92 28.29
CA GLY A 159 17.72 -21.46 26.92
C GLY A 159 16.40 -21.12 26.21
N MET A 160 15.37 -21.97 26.37
CA MET A 160 14.02 -21.71 25.83
C MET A 160 13.37 -20.48 26.50
N ALA A 161 13.48 -20.35 27.82
CA ALA A 161 12.93 -19.21 28.56
C ALA A 161 13.57 -17.89 28.11
N ASN A 162 14.90 -17.86 27.94
CA ASN A 162 15.62 -16.70 27.43
C ASN A 162 15.24 -16.37 25.98
N THR A 163 15.14 -17.38 25.12
CA THR A 163 14.72 -17.23 23.72
C THR A 163 13.31 -16.64 23.62
N ASN A 164 12.36 -17.12 24.43
CA ASN A 164 10.99 -16.61 24.47
C ASN A 164 10.93 -15.16 24.99
N ALA A 165 11.72 -14.83 26.01
CA ALA A 165 11.80 -13.46 26.53
C ALA A 165 12.37 -12.48 25.49
N GLN A 166 13.43 -12.89 24.78
CA GLN A 166 14.00 -12.09 23.68
C GLN A 166 13.03 -11.95 22.51
N LYS A 167 12.32 -13.02 22.13
CA LYS A 167 11.29 -12.98 21.10
C LYS A 167 10.18 -11.98 21.45
N ALA A 168 9.66 -12.04 22.69
CA ALA A 168 8.65 -11.11 23.17
C ALA A 168 9.14 -9.67 23.12
N TYR A 169 10.37 -9.40 23.60
CA TYR A 169 10.98 -8.08 23.52
C TYR A 169 11.06 -7.56 22.08
N TYR A 170 11.60 -8.35 21.14
CA TYR A 170 11.76 -7.89 19.76
C TYR A 170 10.43 -7.69 19.03
N HIS A 171 9.39 -8.48 19.31
CA HIS A 171 8.05 -8.21 18.76
C HIS A 171 7.54 -6.82 19.14
N THR A 172 7.76 -6.36 20.38
CA THR A 172 7.31 -5.00 20.80
C THR A 172 7.92 -3.86 19.99
N ILE A 173 9.10 -4.07 19.39
CA ILE A 173 9.82 -3.06 18.61
C ILE A 173 9.60 -3.27 17.11
N TYR A 174 9.60 -4.53 16.67
CA TYR A 174 9.49 -4.90 15.28
C TYR A 174 8.09 -4.68 14.71
N ASP A 175 7.03 -5.09 15.40
CA ASP A 175 5.67 -5.05 14.82
C ASP A 175 5.24 -3.62 14.45
N PRO A 176 5.46 -2.58 15.29
CA PRO A 176 5.18 -1.19 14.91
C PRO A 176 6.03 -0.73 13.71
N GLN A 177 7.33 -1.09 13.69
CA GLN A 177 8.22 -0.73 12.60
C GLN A 177 7.80 -1.42 11.29
N LYS A 178 7.42 -2.70 11.33
CA LYS A 178 6.92 -3.47 10.18
C LYS A 178 5.68 -2.81 9.58
N ASN A 179 4.71 -2.44 10.42
CA ASN A 179 3.48 -1.79 9.97
C ASN A 179 3.77 -0.46 9.29
N ARG A 180 4.60 0.40 9.91
CA ARG A 180 5.02 1.67 9.29
C ARG A 180 5.76 1.45 7.98
N SER A 181 6.72 0.52 7.95
CA SER A 181 7.53 0.22 6.76
C SER A 181 6.65 -0.29 5.60
N SER A 182 5.66 -1.12 5.91
CA SER A 182 4.71 -1.65 4.92
C SER A 182 3.82 -0.55 4.33
N ALA A 183 3.36 0.40 5.15
CA ALA A 183 2.61 1.56 4.67
C ALA A 183 3.48 2.44 3.75
N VAL A 184 4.71 2.74 4.14
CA VAL A 184 5.67 3.51 3.32
C VAL A 184 5.97 2.81 1.99
N VAL A 185 6.10 1.48 1.98
CA VAL A 185 6.26 0.71 0.73
C VAL A 185 5.02 0.81 -0.16
N ALA A 186 3.81 0.77 0.41
CA ALA A 186 2.58 0.95 -0.36
C ALA A 186 2.51 2.34 -1.00
N ASP A 187 2.81 3.40 -0.23
CA ASP A 187 2.85 4.77 -0.73
C ASP A 187 3.94 4.96 -1.80
N ALA A 188 5.12 4.36 -1.59
CA ALA A 188 6.19 4.35 -2.58
C ALA A 188 5.77 3.66 -3.87
N ARG A 189 5.05 2.54 -3.80
CA ARG A 189 4.53 1.83 -4.98
C ARG A 189 3.49 2.65 -5.71
N ASN A 190 2.60 3.33 -5.01
CA ASN A 190 1.63 4.25 -5.62
C ASN A 190 2.34 5.39 -6.37
N LEU A 191 3.37 5.98 -5.76
CA LEU A 191 4.21 6.98 -6.41
C LEU A 191 4.91 6.38 -7.65
N LEU A 192 5.47 5.17 -7.57
CA LEU A 192 6.21 4.54 -8.67
C LEU A 192 5.35 4.20 -9.89
N VAL A 193 4.02 4.18 -9.76
CA VAL A 193 3.10 4.11 -10.91
C VAL A 193 3.20 5.37 -11.76
N VAL A 194 3.43 6.53 -11.14
CA VAL A 194 3.43 7.83 -11.82
C VAL A 194 4.84 8.41 -12.00
N VAL A 195 5.76 8.24 -11.04
CA VAL A 195 7.14 8.71 -11.13
C VAL A 195 8.12 7.54 -11.04
N SER A 196 8.89 7.30 -12.10
CA SER A 196 9.96 6.31 -12.09
C SER A 196 11.18 6.81 -11.34
N ASN A 197 11.35 6.36 -10.08
CA ASN A 197 12.51 6.65 -9.26
C ASN A 197 13.22 5.35 -8.83
N GLY A 198 14.37 5.07 -9.46
CA GLY A 198 15.13 3.84 -9.22
C GLY A 198 15.61 3.66 -7.77
N THR A 199 15.91 4.76 -7.07
CA THR A 199 16.31 4.73 -5.66
C THR A 199 15.15 4.32 -4.75
N ILE A 200 13.96 4.91 -4.96
CA ILE A 200 12.75 4.57 -4.20
C ILE A 200 12.36 3.11 -4.46
N SER A 201 12.36 2.66 -5.72
CA SER A 201 12.08 1.26 -6.08
C SER A 201 13.04 0.31 -5.38
N THR A 202 14.36 0.56 -5.46
CA THR A 202 15.38 -0.29 -4.85
C THR A 202 15.22 -0.36 -3.33
N TYR A 203 14.90 0.76 -2.68
CA TYR A 203 14.72 0.78 -1.24
C TYR A 203 13.39 0.13 -0.80
N ALA A 204 12.33 0.25 -1.58
CA ALA A 204 11.05 -0.42 -1.30
C ALA A 204 11.24 -1.95 -1.34
N ASP A 205 11.90 -2.47 -2.37
CA ASP A 205 12.22 -3.90 -2.48
C ASP A 205 13.14 -4.36 -1.34
N ARG A 206 14.10 -3.52 -0.94
CA ARG A 206 14.99 -3.81 0.18
C ARG A 206 14.25 -3.86 1.51
N ILE A 207 13.25 -2.99 1.72
CA ILE A 207 12.39 -3.01 2.91
C ILE A 207 11.61 -4.32 2.98
N ASP A 208 10.98 -4.76 1.89
CA ASP A 208 10.25 -6.04 1.86
C ASP A 208 11.16 -7.23 2.16
N ALA A 209 12.39 -7.22 1.62
CA ALA A 209 13.39 -8.23 1.93
C ALA A 209 13.81 -8.21 3.41
N LEU A 210 13.98 -7.02 4.00
CA LEU A 210 14.30 -6.86 5.43
C LEU A 210 13.16 -7.30 6.33
N ILE A 211 11.90 -7.03 5.96
CA ILE A 211 10.72 -7.51 6.67
C ILE A 211 10.74 -9.04 6.68
N THR A 212 10.86 -9.66 5.51
CA THR A 212 10.91 -11.13 5.37
C THR A 212 12.06 -11.76 6.15
N LYS A 213 13.26 -11.14 6.08
CA LYS A 213 14.43 -11.58 6.83
C LYS A 213 14.19 -11.51 8.35
N THR A 214 13.64 -10.40 8.83
CA THR A 214 13.40 -10.17 10.26
C THR A 214 12.32 -11.11 10.81
N ASP A 215 11.26 -11.36 10.05
CA ASP A 215 10.25 -12.37 10.36
C ASP A 215 10.90 -13.76 10.55
N ALA A 216 11.78 -14.16 9.62
CA ALA A 216 12.51 -15.44 9.71
C ALA A 216 13.47 -15.50 10.92
N GLU A 217 14.16 -14.40 11.25
CA GLU A 217 15.03 -14.30 12.43
C GLU A 217 14.24 -14.44 13.74
N LEU A 218 13.05 -13.84 13.83
CA LEU A 218 12.15 -13.96 14.98
C LEU A 218 11.57 -15.37 15.15
N VAL A 219 11.23 -16.04 14.04
CA VAL A 219 10.71 -17.41 14.06
C VAL A 219 11.81 -18.40 14.45
N SER A 220 13.02 -18.25 13.90
CA SER A 220 14.15 -19.15 14.17
C SER A 220 14.86 -18.90 15.50
N GLY A 221 14.57 -17.79 16.20
CA GLY A 221 15.24 -17.42 17.45
C GLY A 221 16.67 -16.94 17.25
N ASN A 222 17.05 -16.51 16.04
CA ASN A 222 18.38 -15.99 15.74
C ASN A 222 18.44 -14.48 15.96
N PHE A 223 18.66 -14.06 17.21
CA PHE A 223 18.69 -12.64 17.58
C PHE A 223 20.03 -11.93 17.35
N SER A 224 21.04 -12.62 16.80
CA SER A 224 22.38 -12.05 16.64
C SER A 224 22.43 -10.89 15.63
N GLN A 225 21.52 -10.87 14.65
CA GLN A 225 21.48 -9.87 13.58
C GLN A 225 20.24 -8.97 13.60
N ILE A 226 19.27 -9.26 14.47
CA ILE A 226 17.96 -8.60 14.41
C ILE A 226 18.04 -7.08 14.65
N ASN A 227 18.95 -6.61 15.50
CA ASN A 227 19.17 -5.18 15.71
C ASN A 227 19.67 -4.49 14.44
N ALA A 228 20.63 -5.11 13.73
CA ALA A 228 21.12 -4.58 12.47
C ALA A 228 20.02 -4.57 11.40
N SER A 229 19.20 -5.63 11.32
CA SER A 229 18.03 -5.70 10.43
C SER A 229 17.02 -4.59 10.75
N LEU A 230 16.73 -4.34 12.04
CA LEU A 230 15.80 -3.29 12.49
C LEU A 230 16.33 -1.87 12.22
N ASP A 231 17.62 -1.63 12.44
CA ASP A 231 18.25 -0.34 12.16
C ASP A 231 18.28 -0.04 10.66
N GLU A 232 18.61 -1.04 9.84
CA GLU A 232 18.57 -0.91 8.37
C GLU A 232 17.13 -0.66 7.90
N LEU A 233 16.15 -1.40 8.43
CA LEU A 233 14.73 -1.23 8.12
C LEU A 233 14.25 0.18 8.46
N ARG A 234 14.59 0.69 9.65
CA ARG A 234 14.25 2.05 10.08
C ARG A 234 14.90 3.12 9.20
N ALA A 235 16.19 2.96 8.90
CA ALA A 235 16.93 3.91 8.07
C ALA A 235 16.34 4.01 6.65
N LYS A 236 16.05 2.86 6.01
CA LYS A 236 15.44 2.83 4.68
C LYS A 236 14.02 3.37 4.67
N THR A 237 13.21 3.01 5.68
CA THR A 237 11.84 3.53 5.84
C THR A 237 11.84 5.05 5.92
N ASN A 238 12.64 5.63 6.82
CA ASN A 238 12.74 7.09 6.97
C ASN A 238 13.22 7.77 5.68
N THR A 239 14.13 7.12 4.94
CA THR A 239 14.66 7.70 3.68
C THR A 239 13.58 7.77 2.61
N ILE A 240 12.81 6.70 2.41
CA ILE A 240 11.71 6.68 1.43
C ILE A 240 10.60 7.64 1.86
N GLU A 241 10.18 7.57 3.12
CA GLU A 241 9.09 8.40 3.66
C GLU A 241 9.39 9.90 3.50
N GLY A 242 10.64 10.32 3.71
CA GLY A 242 11.06 11.71 3.46
C GLY A 242 11.15 12.10 1.98
N ALA A 243 11.38 11.13 1.09
CA ALA A 243 11.53 11.37 -0.35
C ALA A 243 10.17 11.44 -1.08
N ILE A 244 9.17 10.65 -0.64
CA ILE A 244 7.85 10.54 -1.30
C ILE A 244 7.21 11.91 -1.56
N PRO A 245 7.07 12.83 -0.58
CA PRO A 245 6.41 14.12 -0.80
C PRO A 245 7.10 14.98 -1.85
N ALA A 246 8.44 14.97 -1.88
CA ALA A 246 9.22 15.74 -2.85
C ALA A 246 9.01 15.22 -4.28
N GLN A 247 8.87 13.91 -4.45
CA GLN A 247 8.62 13.31 -5.77
C GLN A 247 7.18 13.58 -6.25
N TRP A 248 6.19 13.47 -5.35
CA TRP A 248 4.82 13.90 -5.66
C TRP A 248 4.74 15.37 -6.05
N ALA A 249 5.48 16.24 -5.36
CA ALA A 249 5.52 17.65 -5.70
C ALA A 249 6.03 17.91 -7.13
N ILE A 250 7.02 17.14 -7.62
CA ILE A 250 7.52 17.27 -9.00
C ILE A 250 6.43 16.90 -10.01
N TYR A 251 5.75 15.77 -9.81
CA TYR A 251 4.64 15.35 -10.67
C TYR A 251 3.50 16.38 -10.66
N ASN A 252 3.03 16.78 -9.47
CA ASN A 252 1.93 17.74 -9.32
C ASN A 252 2.29 19.12 -9.90
N ASN A 253 3.55 19.56 -9.80
CA ASN A 253 4.00 20.81 -10.43
C ASN A 253 3.94 20.72 -11.95
N THR A 254 4.26 19.56 -12.52
CA THR A 254 4.17 19.34 -13.98
C THR A 254 2.72 19.35 -14.43
N GLU A 255 1.85 18.62 -13.72
CA GLU A 255 0.41 18.60 -13.99
C GLU A 255 -0.20 20.02 -13.90
N ARG A 256 0.18 20.80 -12.88
CA ARG A 256 -0.26 22.19 -12.78
C ARG A 256 0.26 23.06 -13.93
N ALA A 257 1.52 22.93 -14.32
CA ALA A 257 2.08 23.70 -15.44
C ALA A 257 1.41 23.34 -16.77
N GLU A 258 1.09 22.06 -16.98
CA GLU A 258 0.30 21.60 -18.12
C GLU A 258 -1.10 22.25 -18.12
N ALA A 259 -1.79 22.23 -16.97
CA ALA A 259 -3.10 22.84 -16.82
C ALA A 259 -3.10 24.37 -17.04
N GLU A 260 -2.05 25.08 -16.59
CA GLU A 260 -1.86 26.52 -16.82
C GLU A 260 -1.63 26.83 -18.31
N ALA A 261 -0.83 26.02 -19.01
CA ALA A 261 -0.59 26.15 -20.45
C ALA A 261 -1.87 25.87 -21.25
N SER A 262 -2.57 24.79 -20.88
CA SER A 262 -3.91 24.43 -21.35
C SER A 262 -4.89 25.60 -21.24
N LEU A 263 -5.02 26.16 -20.03
CA LEU A 263 -5.90 27.29 -19.75
C LEU A 263 -5.55 28.53 -20.59
N SER A 264 -4.26 28.87 -20.67
CA SER A 264 -3.81 30.04 -21.43
C SER A 264 -4.16 29.92 -22.91
N LEU A 265 -3.94 28.74 -23.50
CA LEU A 265 -4.29 28.49 -24.89
C LEU A 265 -5.80 28.45 -25.10
N PHE A 266 -6.55 27.88 -24.16
CA PHE A 266 -8.01 27.86 -24.20
C PHE A 266 -8.62 29.27 -24.20
N ILE A 267 -8.13 30.17 -23.34
CA ILE A 267 -8.55 31.59 -23.33
C ILE A 267 -8.30 32.22 -24.70
N LEU A 268 -7.13 32.00 -25.29
CA LEU A 268 -6.76 32.58 -26.57
C LEU A 268 -7.58 32.00 -27.74
N GLU A 269 -7.82 30.69 -27.77
CA GLU A 269 -8.60 30.03 -28.82
C GLU A 269 -10.08 30.44 -28.81
N THR A 270 -10.59 30.84 -27.65
CA THR A 270 -11.96 31.36 -27.45
C THR A 270 -12.07 32.87 -27.59
N SER A 271 -10.95 33.58 -27.71
CA SER A 271 -10.90 35.03 -27.88
C SER A 271 -10.87 35.45 -29.35
N THR A 272 -11.17 36.72 -29.62
CA THR A 272 -11.01 37.32 -30.95
C THR A 272 -9.55 37.76 -31.15
N LEU A 273 -8.82 37.00 -31.97
CA LEU A 273 -7.40 37.22 -32.25
C LEU A 273 -7.16 37.80 -33.65
N SER A 274 -6.09 38.58 -33.81
CA SER A 274 -5.57 38.93 -35.14
C SER A 274 -5.01 37.70 -35.87
N GLU A 275 -4.87 37.78 -37.20
CA GLU A 275 -4.32 36.68 -38.01
C GLU A 275 -2.91 36.27 -37.55
N GLU A 276 -2.07 37.24 -37.18
CA GLU A 276 -0.73 37.02 -36.66
C GLU A 276 -0.75 36.29 -35.29
N GLN A 277 -1.60 36.75 -34.36
CA GLN A 277 -1.78 36.10 -33.06
C GLN A 277 -2.35 34.69 -33.21
N GLY A 278 -3.30 34.49 -34.13
CA GLY A 278 -3.85 33.18 -34.44
C GLY A 278 -2.79 32.19 -34.92
N ALA A 279 -1.83 32.63 -35.74
CA ALA A 279 -0.72 31.79 -36.18
C ALA A 279 0.23 31.40 -35.01
N VAL A 280 0.49 32.34 -34.09
CA VAL A 280 1.29 32.07 -32.88
C VAL A 280 0.57 31.05 -31.99
N VAL A 281 -0.72 31.24 -31.73
CA VAL A 281 -1.53 30.32 -30.92
C VAL A 281 -1.58 28.92 -31.53
N ALA A 282 -1.75 28.81 -32.85
CA ALA A 282 -1.68 27.51 -33.53
C ALA A 282 -0.32 26.82 -33.35
N SER A 283 0.78 27.58 -33.40
CA SER A 283 2.13 27.05 -33.14
C SER A 283 2.31 26.61 -31.68
N LEU A 284 1.79 27.37 -30.71
CA LEU A 284 1.85 27.01 -29.29
C LEU A 284 1.00 25.79 -28.99
N SER A 285 -0.21 25.71 -29.55
CA SER A 285 -1.11 24.56 -29.45
C SER A 285 -0.46 23.29 -30.02
N ALA A 286 0.17 23.38 -31.19
CA ALA A 286 0.94 22.26 -31.77
C ALA A 286 2.13 21.82 -30.89
N ARG A 287 2.83 22.77 -30.25
CA ARG A 287 3.90 22.48 -29.29
C ARG A 287 3.35 21.80 -28.04
N LYS A 288 2.26 22.31 -27.46
CA LYS A 288 1.57 21.71 -26.31
C LYS A 288 1.18 20.27 -26.62
N SER A 289 0.49 20.03 -27.72
CA SER A 289 0.11 18.66 -28.12
C SER A 289 1.31 17.73 -28.32
N ALA A 290 2.50 18.26 -28.65
CA ALA A 290 3.73 17.47 -28.71
C ALA A 290 4.28 17.12 -27.32
N LEU A 291 4.18 18.05 -26.35
CA LEU A 291 4.54 17.81 -24.96
C LEU A 291 3.56 16.82 -24.29
N ASP A 292 2.26 16.96 -24.54
CA ASP A 292 1.22 16.09 -23.96
C ASP A 292 1.42 14.63 -24.34
N ARG A 293 1.83 14.36 -25.59
CA ARG A 293 2.23 13.01 -26.03
C ARG A 293 3.43 12.45 -25.26
N GLY A 294 4.27 13.32 -24.72
CA GLY A 294 5.42 12.98 -23.89
C GLY A 294 5.12 12.96 -22.39
N PHE A 295 4.02 13.55 -21.94
CA PHE A 295 3.59 13.57 -20.54
C PHE A 295 2.79 12.30 -20.22
N VAL A 296 3.53 11.21 -20.02
CA VAL A 296 2.98 9.89 -19.66
C VAL A 296 3.34 9.52 -18.22
N SER A 297 2.65 8.54 -17.63
CA SER A 297 3.01 8.00 -16.32
C SER A 297 4.32 7.20 -16.38
N GLY A 298 5.08 7.21 -15.28
CA GLY A 298 6.31 6.44 -15.13
C GLY A 298 7.56 7.12 -15.70
N LEU A 299 7.54 8.44 -15.87
CA LEU A 299 8.72 9.20 -16.28
C LEU A 299 9.67 9.45 -15.10
N THR A 300 10.93 9.77 -15.39
CA THR A 300 11.89 10.14 -14.34
C THR A 300 11.60 11.55 -13.81
N PRO A 301 12.03 11.89 -12.58
CA PRO A 301 11.86 13.22 -12.02
C PRO A 301 12.47 14.32 -12.89
N GLU A 302 13.62 14.06 -13.50
CA GLU A 302 14.30 15.01 -14.41
C GLU A 302 13.44 15.29 -15.64
N ARG A 303 12.77 14.27 -16.18
CA ARG A 303 11.90 14.45 -17.34
C ARG A 303 10.64 15.24 -17.00
N TYR A 304 10.08 15.07 -15.80
CA TYR A 304 8.97 15.90 -15.32
C TYR A 304 9.38 17.37 -15.13
N ILE A 305 10.59 17.62 -14.61
CA ILE A 305 11.13 18.98 -14.48
C ILE A 305 11.27 19.63 -15.86
N GLU A 306 11.84 18.93 -16.86
CA GLU A 306 11.93 19.43 -18.24
C GLU A 306 10.54 19.76 -18.82
N LEU A 307 9.56 18.88 -18.64
CA LEU A 307 8.18 19.12 -19.09
C LEU A 307 7.56 20.34 -18.39
N THR A 308 7.81 20.50 -17.10
CA THR A 308 7.34 21.68 -16.34
C THR A 308 7.87 22.97 -16.97
N GLU A 309 9.17 23.04 -17.26
CA GLU A 309 9.80 24.21 -17.89
C GLU A 309 9.25 24.46 -19.29
N ASP A 310 9.03 23.40 -20.07
CA ASP A 310 8.47 23.49 -21.43
C ASP A 310 7.02 24.00 -21.43
N TYR A 311 6.17 23.53 -20.50
CA TYR A 311 4.81 24.03 -20.33
C TYR A 311 4.80 25.48 -19.83
N GLN A 312 5.64 25.82 -18.87
CA GLN A 312 5.79 27.20 -18.40
C GLN A 312 6.21 28.16 -19.51
N ASN A 313 7.08 27.72 -20.43
CA ASN A 313 7.48 28.50 -21.60
C ASN A 313 6.28 28.82 -22.52
N ILE A 314 5.36 27.86 -22.70
CA ILE A 314 4.11 28.08 -23.44
C ILE A 314 3.26 29.14 -22.73
N THR A 315 3.04 28.99 -21.42
CA THR A 315 2.28 29.95 -20.60
C THR A 315 2.89 31.35 -20.66
N GLU A 316 4.21 31.48 -20.50
CA GLU A 316 4.91 32.77 -20.56
C GLU A 316 4.82 33.45 -21.93
N THR A 317 4.86 32.65 -23.01
CA THR A 317 4.70 33.16 -24.38
C THR A 317 3.25 33.57 -24.65
N ALA A 318 2.28 32.84 -24.09
CA ALA A 318 0.85 33.13 -24.22
C ALA A 318 0.41 34.35 -23.38
N ARG A 319 1.04 34.57 -22.22
CA ARG A 319 0.66 35.59 -21.23
C ARG A 319 0.36 36.99 -21.81
N PRO A 320 1.22 37.64 -22.62
CA PRO A 320 0.90 38.98 -23.11
C PRO A 320 -0.34 39.00 -24.02
N MET A 321 -0.63 37.91 -24.74
CA MET A 321 -1.85 37.80 -25.55
C MET A 321 -3.08 37.57 -24.67
N VAL A 322 -2.94 36.78 -23.58
CA VAL A 322 -4.01 36.56 -22.60
C VAL A 322 -4.36 37.87 -21.90
N GLU A 323 -3.37 38.61 -21.42
CA GLU A 323 -3.55 39.93 -20.80
C GLU A 323 -4.23 40.91 -21.77
N GLN A 324 -3.87 40.89 -23.05
CA GLN A 324 -4.52 41.71 -24.07
C GLN A 324 -5.98 41.29 -24.32
N ALA A 325 -6.27 39.99 -24.34
CA ALA A 325 -7.63 39.48 -24.48
C ALA A 325 -8.50 39.87 -23.28
N GLU A 326 -7.96 39.78 -22.06
CA GLU A 326 -8.61 40.20 -20.82
C GLU A 326 -8.86 41.72 -20.76
N GLN A 327 -7.93 42.55 -21.25
CA GLN A 327 -8.15 44.00 -21.35
C GLN A 327 -9.24 44.35 -22.35
N GLY A 328 -9.33 43.60 -23.47
CA GLY A 328 -10.39 43.76 -24.45
C GLY A 328 -11.78 43.49 -23.86
N THR A 329 -11.90 42.49 -22.99
CA THR A 329 -13.17 42.18 -22.31
C THR A 329 -13.49 43.16 -21.19
N ALA A 330 -12.49 43.66 -20.46
CA ALA A 330 -12.70 44.71 -19.45
C ALA A 330 -13.32 45.98 -20.05
N TYR A 331 -12.91 46.40 -21.25
CA TYR A 331 -13.51 47.56 -21.93
C TYR A 331 -14.99 47.33 -22.32
N MET A 332 -15.35 46.10 -22.64
CA MET A 332 -16.72 45.73 -23.05
C MET A 332 -17.63 45.42 -21.86
N SER A 333 -17.08 45.16 -20.67
CA SER A 333 -17.83 44.80 -19.45
C SER A 333 -18.96 45.78 -19.09
N PRO A 334 -18.79 47.12 -19.15
CA PRO A 334 -19.87 48.06 -18.83
C PRO A 334 -21.03 47.99 -19.82
N PHE A 335 -20.72 47.77 -21.10
CA PHE A 335 -21.73 47.63 -22.16
C PHE A 335 -22.46 46.29 -22.06
N ARG A 336 -21.76 45.21 -21.71
CA ARG A 336 -22.34 43.90 -21.43
C ARG A 336 -23.23 43.92 -20.19
N ALA A 337 -22.76 44.52 -19.08
CA ALA A 337 -23.55 44.69 -17.87
C ALA A 337 -24.81 45.54 -18.11
N ALA A 338 -24.71 46.59 -18.94
CA ALA A 338 -25.87 47.36 -19.37
C ALA A 338 -26.83 46.51 -20.23
N GLY A 339 -26.30 45.71 -21.17
CA GLY A 339 -27.08 44.76 -21.96
C GLY A 339 -27.83 43.74 -21.10
N ARG A 340 -27.13 43.12 -20.15
CA ARG A 340 -27.68 42.14 -19.19
C ARG A 340 -28.80 42.73 -18.34
N ARG A 341 -28.56 43.87 -17.67
CA ARG A 341 -29.61 44.58 -16.90
C ARG A 341 -30.82 44.95 -17.75
N THR A 342 -30.59 45.28 -19.01
CA THR A 342 -31.67 45.65 -19.92
C THR A 342 -32.47 44.43 -20.36
N ASN A 343 -31.80 43.31 -20.59
CA ASN A 343 -32.43 42.03 -20.88
C ASN A 343 -33.21 41.49 -19.67
N GLU A 344 -32.65 41.54 -18.47
CA GLU A 344 -33.34 41.23 -17.21
C GLU A 344 -34.59 42.11 -17.02
N GLY A 345 -34.46 43.42 -17.31
CA GLY A 345 -35.59 44.35 -17.28
C GLY A 345 -36.69 44.01 -18.30
N LEU A 346 -36.32 43.70 -19.54
CA LEU A 346 -37.26 43.28 -20.59
C LEU A 346 -37.91 41.95 -20.25
N GLU A 347 -37.14 40.98 -19.74
CA GLU A 347 -37.64 39.69 -19.29
C GLU A 347 -38.65 39.88 -18.16
N SER A 348 -38.35 40.70 -17.15
CA SER A 348 -39.29 40.96 -16.05
C SER A 348 -40.64 41.50 -16.55
N LEU A 349 -40.61 42.35 -17.58
CA LEU A 349 -41.80 42.88 -18.26
C LEU A 349 -42.55 41.79 -19.05
N VAL A 350 -41.83 40.97 -19.81
CA VAL A 350 -42.43 39.93 -20.66
C VAL A 350 -42.98 38.77 -19.83
N VAL A 351 -42.25 38.28 -18.83
CA VAL A 351 -42.70 37.22 -17.92
C VAL A 351 -43.94 37.63 -17.13
N THR A 352 -44.07 38.93 -16.80
CA THR A 352 -45.29 39.46 -16.18
C THR A 352 -46.51 39.38 -17.11
N ILE A 353 -46.31 39.44 -18.44
CA ILE A 353 -47.38 39.45 -19.44
C ILE A 353 -47.68 38.04 -19.96
N SER A 354 -46.67 37.18 -20.07
CA SER A 354 -46.77 35.80 -20.50
C SER A 354 -45.71 34.97 -19.79
N PRO A 355 -46.07 34.00 -18.93
CA PRO A 355 -45.09 33.09 -18.36
C PRO A 355 -44.51 32.23 -19.49
N MET A 356 -43.26 32.51 -19.85
CA MET A 356 -42.50 31.79 -20.88
C MET A 356 -41.61 30.74 -20.22
N ASP A 357 -41.49 29.58 -20.86
CA ASP A 357 -40.48 28.59 -20.50
C ASP A 357 -39.07 29.08 -20.89
N ARG A 358 -38.01 28.45 -20.36
CA ARG A 358 -36.64 28.91 -20.60
C ARG A 358 -36.15 28.76 -22.03
N THR A 359 -36.66 27.78 -22.76
CA THR A 359 -36.37 27.60 -24.20
C THR A 359 -36.95 28.77 -24.99
N GLU A 360 -38.18 29.16 -24.68
CA GLU A 360 -38.83 30.35 -25.24
C GLU A 360 -38.09 31.65 -24.84
N ARG A 361 -37.56 31.73 -23.61
CA ARG A 361 -36.70 32.87 -23.18
C ARG A 361 -35.39 32.94 -23.97
N GLY A 362 -34.77 31.81 -24.27
CA GLY A 362 -33.57 31.74 -25.12
C GLY A 362 -33.85 32.19 -26.56
N GLU A 363 -35.01 31.88 -27.12
CA GLU A 363 -35.44 32.42 -28.42
C GLU A 363 -35.76 33.92 -28.33
N PHE A 364 -36.42 34.36 -27.25
CA PHE A 364 -36.72 35.76 -26.98
C PHE A 364 -35.44 36.61 -26.83
N ALA A 365 -34.38 36.04 -26.27
CA ALA A 365 -33.06 36.65 -26.13
C ALA A 365 -32.54 37.21 -27.46
N GLY A 366 -32.72 36.48 -28.56
CA GLY A 366 -32.31 36.91 -29.90
C GLY A 366 -33.06 38.16 -30.39
N TYR A 367 -34.27 38.38 -29.88
CA TYR A 367 -35.12 39.53 -30.24
C TYR A 367 -35.05 40.68 -29.23
N ALA A 368 -34.54 40.46 -28.01
CA ALA A 368 -34.47 41.48 -26.97
C ALA A 368 -33.68 42.75 -27.38
N PRO A 369 -32.49 42.66 -28.03
CA PRO A 369 -31.79 43.84 -28.52
C PRO A 369 -32.60 44.64 -29.54
N LEU A 370 -33.38 43.94 -30.39
CA LEU A 370 -34.24 44.58 -31.40
C LEU A 370 -35.39 45.34 -30.71
N MET A 371 -36.08 44.68 -29.78
CA MET A 371 -37.16 45.30 -28.99
C MET A 371 -36.66 46.51 -28.22
N LEU A 372 -35.49 46.40 -27.57
CA LEU A 372 -34.87 47.52 -26.88
C LEU A 372 -34.60 48.69 -27.82
N SER A 373 -33.96 48.43 -28.96
CA SER A 373 -33.64 49.47 -29.94
C SER A 373 -34.88 50.16 -30.50
N ALA A 374 -35.98 49.41 -30.66
CA ALA A 374 -37.27 49.96 -31.07
C ALA A 374 -37.88 50.83 -29.97
N VAL A 375 -37.90 50.38 -28.72
CA VAL A 375 -38.41 51.15 -27.58
C VAL A 375 -37.56 52.41 -27.34
N SER A 376 -36.24 52.33 -27.42
CA SER A 376 -35.35 53.49 -27.32
C SER A 376 -35.59 54.46 -28.48
N PHE A 377 -35.77 53.95 -29.70
CA PHE A 377 -36.09 54.77 -30.86
C PHE A 377 -37.43 55.49 -30.68
N PHE A 378 -38.50 54.78 -30.34
CA PHE A 378 -39.83 55.38 -30.16
C PHE A 378 -39.86 56.36 -28.99
N SER A 379 -39.19 56.06 -27.87
CA SER A 379 -39.12 56.97 -26.72
C SER A 379 -38.35 58.25 -27.08
N LEU A 380 -37.16 58.15 -27.66
CA LEU A 380 -36.37 59.31 -28.10
C LEU A 380 -37.06 60.09 -29.22
N ALA A 381 -37.66 59.41 -30.20
CA ALA A 381 -38.42 60.04 -31.27
C ALA A 381 -39.65 60.77 -30.72
N SER A 382 -40.36 60.17 -29.75
CA SER A 382 -41.51 60.82 -29.11
C SER A 382 -41.09 62.06 -28.33
N LEU A 383 -39.98 62.00 -27.59
CA LEU A 383 -39.45 63.11 -26.80
C LEU A 383 -38.93 64.24 -27.71
N LEU A 384 -38.23 63.89 -28.79
CA LEU A 384 -37.78 64.82 -29.82
C LEU A 384 -38.96 65.50 -30.52
N THR A 385 -40.01 64.74 -30.86
CA THR A 385 -41.23 65.26 -31.48
C THR A 385 -41.99 66.15 -30.50
N PHE A 386 -42.08 65.78 -29.22
CA PHE A 386 -42.70 66.58 -28.18
C PHE A 386 -41.96 67.90 -27.95
N ALA A 387 -40.62 67.85 -27.84
CA ALA A 387 -39.78 69.03 -27.73
C ALA A 387 -39.94 69.94 -28.96
N PHE A 388 -39.99 69.36 -30.17
CA PHE A 388 -40.26 70.09 -31.39
C PHE A 388 -41.64 70.76 -31.38
N LEU A 389 -42.70 70.03 -31.02
CA LEU A 389 -44.06 70.57 -30.90
C LEU A 389 -44.14 71.67 -29.83
N PHE A 390 -43.42 71.54 -28.72
CA PHE A 390 -43.35 72.56 -27.67
C PHE A 390 -42.64 73.84 -28.14
N VAL A 391 -41.49 73.71 -28.82
CA VAL A 391 -40.79 74.84 -29.45
C VAL A 391 -41.65 75.48 -30.54
N PHE A 392 -42.33 74.65 -31.33
CA PHE A 392 -43.23 75.11 -32.38
C PHE A 392 -44.44 75.88 -31.81
N ALA A 393 -45.04 75.39 -30.74
CA ALA A 393 -46.16 76.03 -30.06
C ALA A 393 -45.74 77.35 -29.38
N SER A 394 -44.61 77.35 -28.67
CA SER A 394 -44.07 78.54 -27.99
C SER A 394 -43.58 79.63 -28.95
N MET A 395 -43.15 79.26 -30.16
CA MET A 395 -42.70 80.19 -31.20
C MET A 395 -43.67 80.32 -32.39
N SER A 396 -44.95 79.98 -32.18
CA SER A 396 -45.98 79.86 -33.23
C SER A 396 -46.13 81.10 -34.14
N THR A 397 -45.82 82.30 -33.65
CA THR A 397 -45.83 83.55 -34.44
C THR A 397 -44.67 83.64 -35.45
N ARG A 398 -43.49 83.07 -35.14
CA ARG A 398 -42.31 83.05 -36.03
C ARG A 398 -42.39 81.94 -37.08
N PHE A 399 -43.02 80.82 -36.75
CA PHE A 399 -43.21 79.67 -37.65
C PHE A 399 -44.30 79.87 -38.72
N ARG A 400 -44.99 81.02 -38.75
CA ARG A 400 -46.00 81.37 -39.76
C ARG A 400 -45.42 81.57 -41.17
N LYS A 401 -44.11 81.80 -41.29
CA LYS A 401 -43.40 81.89 -42.58
C LYS A 401 -43.06 80.49 -43.10
N ARG A 402 -43.49 80.16 -44.33
CA ARG A 402 -43.22 78.86 -44.99
C ARG A 402 -41.75 78.42 -44.87
N SER A 403 -40.80 79.34 -45.07
CA SER A 403 -39.37 79.02 -45.02
C SER A 403 -38.89 78.55 -43.63
N VAL A 404 -39.42 79.14 -42.55
CA VAL A 404 -39.04 78.77 -41.17
C VAL A 404 -39.64 77.42 -40.79
N MET A 405 -40.86 77.13 -41.27
CA MET A 405 -41.51 75.82 -41.10
C MET A 405 -40.75 74.70 -41.82
N PHE A 406 -40.30 74.91 -43.06
CA PHE A 406 -39.49 73.92 -43.79
C PHE A 406 -38.16 73.62 -43.09
N ILE A 407 -37.47 74.65 -42.58
CA ILE A 407 -36.23 74.46 -41.81
C ILE A 407 -36.49 73.69 -40.51
N GLY A 408 -37.59 74.00 -39.81
CA GLY A 408 -37.99 73.26 -38.60
C GLY A 408 -38.23 71.77 -38.87
N PHE A 409 -39.00 71.45 -39.93
CA PHE A 409 -39.22 70.04 -40.31
C PHE A 409 -37.95 69.35 -40.80
N ALA A 410 -37.05 70.06 -41.50
CA ALA A 410 -35.75 69.52 -41.87
C ALA A 410 -34.89 69.18 -40.65
N ILE A 411 -34.87 70.06 -39.63
CA ILE A 411 -34.17 69.80 -38.36
C ILE A 411 -34.78 68.60 -37.64
N LEU A 412 -36.11 68.48 -37.58
CA LEU A 412 -36.78 67.30 -37.01
C LEU A 412 -36.40 66.03 -37.78
N GLY A 413 -36.41 66.08 -39.12
CA GLY A 413 -36.03 64.95 -39.96
C GLY A 413 -34.58 64.50 -39.76
N VAL A 414 -33.64 65.44 -39.67
CA VAL A 414 -32.23 65.16 -39.33
C VAL A 414 -32.13 64.61 -37.90
N GLY A 415 -32.87 65.17 -36.94
CA GLY A 415 -32.91 64.68 -35.56
C GLY A 415 -33.40 63.24 -35.46
N LEU A 416 -34.46 62.89 -36.18
CA LEU A 416 -34.96 61.51 -36.26
C LEU A 416 -33.95 60.57 -36.92
N LEU A 417 -33.22 61.03 -37.93
CA LEU A 417 -32.13 60.25 -38.55
C LEU A 417 -30.99 59.98 -37.57
N VAL A 418 -30.58 60.99 -36.78
CA VAL A 418 -29.55 60.84 -35.74
C VAL A 418 -30.02 59.88 -34.64
N VAL A 419 -31.26 60.02 -34.17
CA VAL A 419 -31.86 59.10 -33.19
C VAL A 419 -31.93 57.67 -33.74
N GLY A 420 -32.26 57.51 -35.04
CA GLY A 420 -32.22 56.23 -35.73
C GLY A 420 -30.82 55.62 -35.77
N ALA A 421 -29.80 56.40 -36.14
CA ALA A 421 -28.41 55.96 -36.17
C ALA A 421 -27.88 55.56 -34.77
N VAL A 422 -28.21 56.35 -33.75
CA VAL A 422 -27.85 56.03 -32.35
C VAL A 422 -28.54 54.74 -31.90
N SER A 423 -29.83 54.58 -32.19
CA SER A 423 -30.59 53.37 -31.81
C SER A 423 -30.07 52.13 -32.53
N ALA A 424 -29.69 52.24 -33.81
CA ALA A 424 -29.03 51.18 -34.55
C ALA A 424 -27.64 50.85 -33.98
N GLY A 425 -26.86 51.86 -33.59
CA GLY A 425 -25.58 51.68 -32.91
C GLY A 425 -25.74 50.88 -31.61
N VAL A 426 -26.71 51.26 -30.76
CA VAL A 426 -27.04 50.52 -29.54
C VAL A 426 -27.45 49.07 -29.86
N TYR A 427 -28.27 48.85 -30.89
CA TYR A 427 -28.64 47.50 -31.32
C TYR A 427 -27.41 46.64 -31.66
N PHE A 428 -26.51 47.14 -32.50
CA PHE A 428 -25.32 46.38 -32.90
C PHE A 428 -24.37 46.12 -31.73
N THR A 429 -24.18 47.12 -30.85
CA THR A 429 -23.34 46.97 -29.65
C THR A 429 -23.95 45.97 -28.68
N VAL A 430 -25.24 46.06 -28.36
CA VAL A 430 -25.91 45.14 -27.42
C VAL A 430 -25.97 43.73 -28.01
N LYS A 431 -26.29 43.59 -29.30
CA LYS A 431 -26.32 42.29 -29.98
C LYS A 431 -24.95 41.61 -29.97
N GLY A 432 -23.89 42.30 -30.41
CA GLY A 432 -22.53 41.75 -30.38
C GLY A 432 -22.02 41.49 -28.97
N SER A 433 -22.41 42.32 -27.99
CA SER A 433 -22.06 42.11 -26.58
C SER A 433 -22.81 40.93 -25.96
N SER A 434 -24.00 40.59 -26.47
CA SER A 434 -24.81 39.47 -25.98
C SER A 434 -24.41 38.12 -26.59
N SER A 435 -23.98 38.07 -27.85
CA SER A 435 -23.63 36.79 -28.50
C SER A 435 -22.18 36.35 -28.28
N ASP A 436 -21.30 37.24 -27.85
CA ASP A 436 -19.85 37.01 -27.84
C ASP A 436 -19.30 37.06 -26.40
N ALA A 437 -19.95 36.36 -25.47
CA ALA A 437 -19.33 36.13 -24.16
C ALA A 437 -18.10 35.23 -24.36
N ASP A 438 -17.11 35.40 -23.49
CA ASP A 438 -15.88 34.62 -23.54
C ASP A 438 -15.69 33.82 -22.25
N PHE A 439 -14.67 32.97 -22.24
CA PHE A 439 -14.35 32.19 -21.06
C PHE A 439 -14.04 33.04 -19.83
N ASN A 440 -13.40 34.20 -20.01
CA ASN A 440 -13.02 35.07 -18.89
C ASN A 440 -14.24 35.64 -18.18
N GLU A 441 -15.27 36.04 -18.93
CA GLU A 441 -16.53 36.52 -18.37
C GLU A 441 -17.25 35.40 -17.59
N PHE A 442 -17.36 34.21 -18.18
CA PHE A 442 -17.92 33.05 -17.48
C PHE A 442 -17.12 32.71 -16.21
N ARG A 443 -15.79 32.72 -16.27
CA ARG A 443 -14.89 32.50 -15.13
C ARG A 443 -15.10 33.53 -14.04
N SER A 444 -15.24 34.81 -14.39
CA SER A 444 -15.51 35.88 -13.43
C SER A 444 -16.85 35.66 -12.71
N SER A 445 -17.89 35.29 -13.45
CA SER A 445 -19.20 34.93 -12.86
C SER A 445 -19.10 33.71 -11.94
N LEU A 446 -18.38 32.67 -12.37
CA LEU A 446 -18.10 31.47 -11.58
C LEU A 446 -17.31 31.78 -10.30
N GLY A 447 -16.39 32.74 -10.34
CA GLY A 447 -15.62 33.19 -9.19
C GLY A 447 -16.42 34.02 -8.17
N ALA A 448 -17.50 34.68 -8.62
CA ALA A 448 -18.31 35.57 -7.81
C ALA A 448 -19.37 34.87 -6.94
N VAL A 449 -19.64 33.59 -7.17
CA VAL A 449 -20.69 32.82 -6.48
C VAL A 449 -20.15 31.55 -5.81
N ASP A 450 -20.84 31.05 -4.79
CA ASP A 450 -20.46 29.83 -4.05
C ASP A 450 -21.19 28.56 -4.51
N HIS A 451 -21.95 28.66 -5.60
CA HIS A 451 -22.73 27.58 -6.19
C HIS A 451 -22.54 27.56 -7.70
N ALA A 452 -22.43 26.37 -8.28
CA ALA A 452 -22.40 26.19 -9.73
C ALA A 452 -23.16 24.92 -10.13
N THR A 453 -23.64 24.90 -11.36
CA THR A 453 -24.42 23.79 -11.89
C THR A 453 -23.71 23.14 -13.08
N VAL A 454 -23.65 21.82 -13.12
CA VAL A 454 -23.17 21.04 -14.27
C VAL A 454 -24.35 20.28 -14.86
N LEU A 455 -24.67 20.53 -16.13
CA LEU A 455 -25.75 19.90 -16.85
C LEU A 455 -25.20 18.93 -17.90
N VAL A 456 -25.60 17.66 -17.84
CA VAL A 456 -25.18 16.62 -18.80
C VAL A 456 -26.33 16.35 -19.78
N GLU A 457 -26.16 16.72 -21.06
CA GLU A 457 -27.14 16.43 -22.11
C GLU A 457 -26.95 15.02 -22.65
N THR A 458 -27.93 14.14 -22.39
CA THR A 458 -27.83 12.71 -22.75
C THR A 458 -28.72 12.28 -23.90
N GLN A 459 -29.45 13.23 -24.49
CA GLN A 459 -30.38 12.96 -25.58
C GLN A 459 -29.64 12.48 -26.84
N GLY A 460 -30.00 11.28 -27.31
CA GLY A 460 -29.40 10.70 -28.53
C GLY A 460 -27.94 10.25 -28.38
N VAL A 461 -27.42 10.19 -27.16
CA VAL A 461 -26.02 9.86 -26.86
C VAL A 461 -25.84 8.38 -26.51
N SER A 462 -24.71 7.78 -26.89
CA SER A 462 -24.38 6.38 -26.55
C SER A 462 -24.26 6.19 -25.03
N ALA A 463 -24.55 5.00 -24.51
CA ALA A 463 -24.39 4.73 -23.07
C ALA A 463 -22.93 4.89 -22.58
N GLY A 464 -21.95 4.63 -23.45
CA GLY A 464 -20.52 4.83 -23.17
C GLY A 464 -20.20 6.33 -23.02
N ALA A 465 -20.56 7.12 -24.03
CA ALA A 465 -20.43 8.58 -24.01
C ALA A 465 -21.13 9.22 -22.80
N VAL A 466 -22.33 8.77 -22.43
CA VAL A 466 -23.02 9.25 -21.23
C VAL A 466 -22.22 8.96 -19.95
N ALA A 467 -21.57 7.79 -19.86
CA ALA A 467 -20.74 7.45 -18.72
C ALA A 467 -19.49 8.36 -18.64
N ASP A 468 -18.83 8.61 -19.77
CA ASP A 468 -17.67 9.49 -19.85
C ASP A 468 -18.05 10.95 -19.53
N MET A 469 -19.17 11.46 -20.06
CA MET A 469 -19.69 12.79 -19.72
C MET A 469 -20.04 12.94 -18.24
N ARG A 470 -20.67 11.93 -17.63
CA ARG A 470 -20.92 11.92 -16.18
C ARG A 470 -19.62 11.85 -15.37
N GLY A 471 -18.64 11.08 -15.83
CA GLY A 471 -17.30 11.04 -15.25
C GLY A 471 -16.64 12.42 -15.27
N CYS A 472 -16.75 13.13 -16.40
CA CYS A 472 -16.28 14.51 -16.54
C CYS A 472 -17.02 15.48 -15.61
N ALA A 473 -18.35 15.40 -15.53
CA ALA A 473 -19.14 16.20 -14.59
C ALA A 473 -18.69 16.00 -13.13
N GLY A 474 -18.37 14.76 -12.75
CA GLY A 474 -17.77 14.46 -11.44
C GLY A 474 -16.38 15.08 -11.25
N LYS A 475 -15.52 15.06 -12.27
CA LYS A 475 -14.22 15.74 -12.24
C LYS A 475 -14.37 17.26 -12.08
N ILE A 476 -15.31 17.88 -12.79
CA ILE A 476 -15.63 19.31 -12.66
C ILE A 476 -16.12 19.63 -11.24
N ALA A 477 -17.05 18.85 -10.70
CA ALA A 477 -17.56 19.05 -9.35
C ALA A 477 -16.45 18.90 -8.28
N ASN A 478 -15.52 17.97 -8.46
CA ASN A 478 -14.36 17.81 -7.59
C ASN A 478 -13.37 18.97 -7.72
N ALA A 479 -13.10 19.42 -8.95
CA ALA A 479 -12.22 20.56 -9.24
C ALA A 479 -12.78 21.87 -8.65
N LEU A 480 -14.11 21.99 -8.61
CA LEU A 480 -14.84 23.11 -8.06
C LEU A 480 -15.44 22.79 -6.67
N ALA A 481 -14.86 21.85 -5.91
CA ALA A 481 -15.39 21.41 -4.62
C ALA A 481 -15.73 22.55 -3.63
N PRO A 482 -14.98 23.68 -3.57
CA PRO A 482 -15.36 24.82 -2.73
C PRO A 482 -16.71 25.49 -3.11
N ARG A 483 -17.25 25.22 -4.30
CA ARG A 483 -18.39 25.92 -4.92
C ARG A 483 -19.69 25.08 -4.96
N ASN A 484 -19.84 24.10 -4.07
CA ASN A 484 -21.08 23.32 -3.89
C ASN A 484 -21.77 22.91 -5.21
N VAL A 485 -21.03 22.26 -6.11
CA VAL A 485 -21.50 21.98 -7.47
C VAL A 485 -22.63 20.96 -7.50
N ARG A 486 -23.71 21.29 -8.22
CA ARG A 486 -24.84 20.38 -8.46
C ARG A 486 -24.75 19.79 -9.86
N ILE A 487 -24.92 18.48 -9.99
CA ILE A 487 -24.88 17.77 -11.28
C ILE A 487 -26.31 17.35 -11.66
N TYR A 488 -26.75 17.77 -12.84
CA TYR A 488 -28.05 17.43 -13.41
C TYR A 488 -27.86 16.65 -14.71
N GLN A 489 -28.80 15.76 -15.00
CA GLN A 489 -28.86 15.07 -16.28
C GLN A 489 -30.13 15.43 -17.03
N LYS A 490 -30.00 15.81 -18.29
CA LYS A 490 -31.12 16.12 -19.18
C LYS A 490 -31.39 14.95 -20.12
N THR A 491 -32.64 14.45 -20.13
CA THR A 491 -33.13 13.38 -21.01
C THR A 491 -34.52 13.77 -21.51
N ASP A 492 -34.76 13.82 -22.82
CA ASP A 492 -36.07 14.11 -23.47
C ASP A 492 -37.15 14.77 -22.57
N GLY A 493 -37.03 16.09 -22.36
CA GLY A 493 -38.04 16.88 -21.64
C GLY A 493 -38.01 16.81 -20.11
N ASP A 494 -37.23 15.89 -19.52
CA ASP A 494 -37.08 15.73 -18.06
C ASP A 494 -35.62 15.96 -17.61
N CYS A 495 -35.45 16.59 -16.44
CA CYS A 495 -34.18 16.56 -15.72
C CYS A 495 -34.22 15.46 -14.67
N ILE A 496 -33.26 14.55 -14.70
CA ILE A 496 -33.11 13.50 -13.70
C ILE A 496 -32.05 13.96 -12.70
N THR A 497 -32.47 14.13 -11.45
CA THR A 497 -31.58 14.28 -10.28
C THR A 497 -31.68 13.03 -9.41
N SER A 498 -30.88 12.96 -8.35
CA SER A 498 -31.11 12.02 -7.24
C SER A 498 -32.44 12.25 -6.50
N GLU A 499 -33.10 13.38 -6.72
CA GLU A 499 -34.34 13.83 -6.08
C GLU A 499 -35.34 14.32 -7.16
N ASN A 500 -35.81 13.43 -8.06
CA ASN A 500 -36.87 13.66 -9.08
C ASN A 500 -37.39 15.11 -9.17
N THR A 501 -36.60 16.00 -9.77
CA THR A 501 -36.88 17.44 -9.86
C THR A 501 -37.33 17.75 -11.28
N THR A 502 -38.21 18.73 -11.45
CA THR A 502 -38.75 19.07 -12.77
C THR A 502 -37.71 19.77 -13.66
N LEU A 503 -37.90 19.75 -14.98
CA LEU A 503 -37.07 20.52 -15.93
C LEU A 503 -37.04 22.02 -15.56
N GLY A 504 -38.14 22.54 -15.00
CA GLY A 504 -38.21 23.90 -14.45
C GLY A 504 -37.21 24.10 -13.32
N GLU A 505 -37.24 23.28 -12.27
CA GLU A 505 -36.33 23.38 -11.11
C GLU A 505 -34.84 23.14 -11.45
N CYS A 506 -34.56 22.40 -12.52
CA CYS A 506 -33.22 22.13 -13.05
C CYS A 506 -32.58 23.36 -13.70
N TYR A 507 -33.39 24.23 -14.28
CA TYR A 507 -32.93 25.49 -14.85
C TYR A 507 -33.15 26.64 -13.87
N ASP A 508 -34.26 26.69 -13.10
CA ASP A 508 -34.69 27.77 -12.19
C ASP A 508 -33.73 28.10 -11.03
N SER A 509 -32.56 27.47 -10.93
CA SER A 509 -31.37 28.02 -10.24
C SER A 509 -30.77 29.20 -11.03
N VAL A 510 -31.59 30.23 -11.29
CA VAL A 510 -31.34 31.35 -12.23
C VAL A 510 -30.08 32.16 -11.91
N ASP A 511 -29.60 32.12 -10.68
CA ASP A 511 -28.49 32.95 -10.22
C ASP A 511 -27.13 32.22 -10.22
N GLU A 512 -27.08 30.97 -10.70
CA GLU A 512 -25.87 30.15 -10.67
C GLU A 512 -25.29 29.93 -12.08
N PRO A 513 -23.97 30.04 -12.27
CA PRO A 513 -23.29 29.69 -13.50
C PRO A 513 -23.47 28.20 -13.86
N ILE A 514 -23.75 27.94 -15.14
CA ILE A 514 -24.07 26.60 -15.65
C ILE A 514 -23.00 26.11 -16.62
N ILE A 515 -22.46 24.92 -16.38
CA ILE A 515 -21.56 24.21 -17.29
C ILE A 515 -22.35 23.13 -17.99
N ILE A 516 -22.54 23.25 -19.30
CA ILE A 516 -23.33 22.30 -20.11
C ILE A 516 -22.37 21.38 -20.87
N LEU A 517 -22.49 20.08 -20.65
CA LEU A 517 -21.75 19.06 -21.39
C LEU A 517 -22.65 18.50 -22.49
N LYS A 518 -22.23 18.64 -23.74
CA LYS A 518 -23.00 18.21 -24.91
C LYS A 518 -22.16 17.32 -25.82
N TYR A 519 -22.69 16.15 -26.13
CA TYR A 519 -22.03 15.24 -27.07
C TYR A 519 -22.07 15.81 -28.48
N SER A 520 -20.91 15.84 -29.16
CA SER A 520 -20.81 16.08 -30.59
C SER A 520 -19.73 15.18 -31.17
N SER A 521 -20.02 14.53 -32.30
CA SER A 521 -19.03 13.74 -33.06
C SER A 521 -17.99 14.62 -33.76
N VAL A 522 -18.22 15.93 -33.81
CA VAL A 522 -17.30 16.92 -34.33
C VAL A 522 -16.94 17.83 -33.16
N GLN A 523 -15.65 18.03 -32.93
CA GLN A 523 -15.21 18.95 -31.89
C GLN A 523 -15.58 20.38 -32.30
N GLU A 524 -16.60 20.92 -31.66
CA GLU A 524 -17.05 22.30 -31.82
C GLU A 524 -16.35 23.18 -30.77
N ARG A 525 -16.24 24.47 -31.07
CA ARG A 525 -15.69 25.42 -30.09
C ARG A 525 -16.64 25.53 -28.90
N PRO A 526 -16.11 25.68 -27.68
CA PRO A 526 -16.93 26.01 -26.52
C PRO A 526 -17.73 27.28 -26.79
N ASP A 527 -18.99 27.26 -26.37
CA ASP A 527 -19.91 28.38 -26.52
C ASP A 527 -20.17 28.99 -25.14
N PHE A 528 -20.06 30.32 -25.04
CA PHE A 528 -20.25 31.04 -23.79
C PHE A 528 -21.41 32.02 -23.94
N SER A 529 -22.26 32.09 -22.92
CA SER A 529 -23.36 33.04 -22.88
C SER A 529 -23.40 33.74 -21.53
N ALA A 530 -23.66 35.05 -21.55
CA ALA A 530 -23.85 35.90 -20.37
C ALA A 530 -25.17 36.70 -20.43
N VAL A 531 -26.07 36.35 -21.36
CA VAL A 531 -27.24 37.19 -21.72
C VAL A 531 -28.37 37.08 -20.71
N PHE A 532 -28.53 35.90 -20.11
CA PHE A 532 -29.61 35.54 -19.18
C PHE A 532 -29.15 34.53 -18.12
N VAL A 533 -28.29 33.60 -18.54
CA VAL A 533 -27.65 32.63 -17.66
C VAL A 533 -26.19 32.58 -18.05
N ASP A 534 -25.32 32.83 -17.08
CA ASP A 534 -23.88 32.67 -17.28
C ASP A 534 -23.64 31.17 -17.53
N SER A 535 -23.37 30.81 -18.79
CA SER A 535 -23.26 29.42 -19.19
C SER A 535 -22.07 29.17 -20.10
N ALA A 536 -21.45 28.02 -19.91
CA ALA A 536 -20.37 27.50 -20.74
C ALA A 536 -20.79 26.14 -21.29
N THR A 537 -20.97 26.04 -22.61
CA THR A 537 -21.31 24.80 -23.29
C THR A 537 -20.06 24.18 -23.91
N PHE A 538 -19.70 22.99 -23.45
CA PHE A 538 -18.58 22.22 -23.97
C PHE A 538 -19.09 21.10 -24.86
N TYR A 539 -18.56 21.06 -26.10
CA TYR A 539 -18.90 20.08 -27.11
C TYR A 539 -17.74 19.09 -27.29
N GLY A 540 -18.03 17.79 -27.28
CA GLY A 540 -16.99 16.78 -27.51
C GLY A 540 -17.49 15.36 -27.68
N ASP A 541 -16.57 14.47 -28.02
CA ASP A 541 -16.81 13.04 -28.17
C ASP A 541 -16.51 12.28 -26.86
N GLU A 542 -16.51 10.95 -26.93
CA GLU A 542 -16.20 10.07 -25.80
C GLU A 542 -14.80 10.33 -25.22
N MET A 543 -13.80 10.55 -26.09
CA MET A 543 -12.42 10.75 -25.67
C MET A 543 -12.25 12.10 -24.97
N PHE A 544 -12.83 13.16 -25.54
CA PHE A 544 -12.80 14.50 -24.96
C PHE A 544 -13.36 14.51 -23.52
N PHE A 545 -14.51 13.88 -23.28
CA PHE A 545 -15.10 13.82 -21.94
C PHE A 545 -14.44 12.81 -21.02
N LYS A 546 -13.85 11.73 -21.55
CA LYS A 546 -13.07 10.80 -20.75
C LYS A 546 -11.86 11.49 -20.13
N ASP A 547 -11.14 12.29 -20.92
CA ASP A 547 -9.95 13.00 -20.47
C ASP A 547 -10.35 14.20 -19.59
N CYS A 548 -11.35 14.99 -20.01
CA CYS A 548 -11.95 16.09 -19.25
C CYS A 548 -10.93 17.15 -18.77
N GLU A 549 -9.96 17.49 -19.64
CA GLU A 549 -8.86 18.40 -19.32
C GLU A 549 -9.34 19.77 -18.82
N PHE A 550 -10.48 20.26 -19.34
CA PHE A 550 -11.04 21.55 -18.95
C PHE A 550 -11.53 21.61 -17.49
N ALA A 551 -11.75 20.49 -16.81
CA ALA A 551 -12.06 20.49 -15.38
C ALA A 551 -10.90 21.05 -14.54
N GLN A 552 -9.66 20.68 -14.87
CA GLN A 552 -8.47 21.21 -14.20
C GLN A 552 -8.24 22.68 -14.58
N MET A 553 -8.49 23.05 -15.84
CA MET A 553 -8.40 24.45 -16.30
C MET A 553 -9.34 25.37 -15.51
N LEU A 554 -10.58 24.92 -15.23
CA LEU A 554 -11.55 25.66 -14.43
C LEU A 554 -11.06 25.88 -12.98
N ALA A 555 -10.44 24.88 -12.35
CA ALA A 555 -9.87 25.03 -11.01
C ALA A 555 -8.70 26.00 -10.97
N VAL A 556 -7.71 25.82 -11.86
CA VAL A 556 -6.53 26.70 -11.94
C VAL A 556 -6.94 28.15 -12.24
N GLY A 557 -7.92 28.34 -13.13
CA GLY A 557 -8.42 29.67 -13.48
C GLY A 557 -9.04 30.43 -12.31
N LEU A 558 -9.59 29.74 -11.32
CA LEU A 558 -10.18 30.34 -10.11
C LEU A 558 -9.17 30.59 -8.98
N GLU A 559 -8.06 29.86 -8.96
CA GLU A 559 -6.97 30.05 -7.98
C GLU A 559 -6.04 31.23 -8.35
N MET A 560 -6.00 31.60 -9.64
CA MET A 560 -5.30 32.81 -10.06
C MET A 560 -5.96 34.05 -9.43
N PRO A 561 -5.24 34.86 -8.64
CA PRO A 561 -5.82 36.06 -8.07
C PRO A 561 -6.30 36.95 -9.21
N ALA A 562 -7.59 37.28 -9.22
CA ALA A 562 -8.09 38.39 -10.04
C ALA A 562 -7.18 39.58 -9.73
N GLN A 563 -6.43 40.05 -10.73
CA GLN A 563 -5.58 41.21 -10.52
C GLN A 563 -6.47 42.31 -9.96
N PRO A 564 -6.09 42.94 -8.82
CA PRO A 564 -6.90 44.00 -8.26
C PRO A 564 -7.05 45.06 -9.36
N GLU A 565 -8.29 45.28 -9.79
CA GLU A 565 -8.63 46.40 -10.67
C GLU A 565 -7.90 47.61 -10.10
N ALA A 566 -6.95 48.15 -10.87
CA ALA A 566 -6.19 49.31 -10.47
C ALA A 566 -7.22 50.41 -10.18
N ALA A 567 -7.46 50.66 -8.90
CA ALA A 567 -8.31 51.74 -8.45
C ALA A 567 -7.66 53.05 -8.93
N GLU A 568 -8.07 53.52 -10.10
CA GLU A 568 -7.90 54.89 -10.55
C GLU A 568 -8.71 55.80 -9.62
N ASN A 569 -8.24 55.99 -8.39
CA ASN A 569 -8.59 57.14 -7.58
C ASN A 569 -7.50 58.18 -7.75
N GLY A 570 -7.66 58.97 -8.82
CA GLY A 570 -7.13 60.32 -8.85
C GLY A 570 -7.86 61.17 -7.82
N SER A 571 -7.15 61.61 -6.79
CA SER A 571 -7.30 62.95 -6.22
C SER A 571 -6.17 63.19 -5.23
N SER A 572 -5.14 63.86 -5.73
CA SER A 572 -4.20 64.62 -4.92
C SER A 572 -4.96 65.59 -4.01
N ASP A 573 -4.86 65.41 -2.71
CA ASP A 573 -4.86 66.53 -1.77
C ASP A 573 -3.87 66.23 -0.65
N TRP A 574 -2.70 66.85 -0.77
CA TRP A 574 -1.78 67.06 0.33
C TRP A 574 -2.41 68.12 1.23
N VAL A 575 -2.91 67.71 2.40
CA VAL A 575 -3.06 68.63 3.54
C VAL A 575 -2.02 68.22 4.57
N MET A 576 -1.03 69.09 4.72
CA MET A 576 -0.18 69.11 5.90
C MET A 576 -1.03 69.51 7.11
N GLU A 577 -1.03 68.67 8.14
CA GLU A 577 -0.98 69.07 9.55
C GLU A 577 -0.14 68.06 10.34
#